data_AF-A0A1M6PZI5-F1
#
_entry.id   AF-A0A1M6PZI5-F1
#
_cell.length_a   1.000
_cell.length_b   1.000
_cell.length_c   1.000
_cell.angle_alpha   90.00
_cell.angle_beta   90.00
_cell.angle_gamma   90.00
#
_symmetry.space_group_name_H-M   'P 1'
#
loop_
_entity.id
_entity.type
_entity.pdbx_description
1 polymer ?
#
loop_
_entity_poly.entity_id
_entity_poly.type
_entity_poly.pdbx_seq_one_letter_code
_entity_poly.pdbx_strand_id
1 'polypeptide(L)' 'MIYKYSYANSNDVLNYNDVEAKVRNALEQYKFIDGVEYDGEYINVVINSELKEAAKANEINLNKAIENLRKTC' A
#
# COMPACT_ATOMS: atom_id res chain seq x y z
N MET A 1 3.63 -9.07 -8.83
CA MET A 1 2.53 -8.17 -9.27
C MET A 1 2.71 -6.86 -8.52
N ILE A 2 2.50 -5.70 -9.14
CA ILE A 2 2.64 -4.40 -8.46
C ILE A 2 1.31 -3.68 -8.51
N TYR A 3 0.77 -3.32 -7.35
CA TYR A 3 -0.41 -2.49 -7.25
C TYR A 3 0.02 -1.04 -7.06
N LYS A 4 -0.52 -0.14 -7.88
CA LYS A 4 -0.25 1.30 -7.82
C LYS A 4 -1.48 2.03 -7.28
N TYR A 5 -1.28 2.78 -6.21
CA TYR A 5 -2.33 3.58 -5.59
C TYR A 5 -1.97 5.05 -5.63
N SER A 6 -2.85 5.86 -6.22
CA SER A 6 -2.71 7.31 -6.20
C SER A 6 -2.83 7.82 -4.77
N TYR A 7 -1.81 8.54 -4.31
CA TYR A 7 -1.77 9.18 -3.00
C TYR A 7 -1.64 10.68 -3.23
N ALA A 8 -2.79 11.35 -3.39
CA ALA A 8 -2.86 12.79 -3.56
C ALA A 8 -2.59 13.46 -2.21
N ASN A 9 -1.33 13.78 -1.96
CA ASN A 9 -0.90 14.45 -0.74
C ASN A 9 -1.17 15.95 -0.85
N SER A 10 -2.44 16.34 -0.68
CA SER A 10 -2.87 17.73 -0.92
C SER A 10 -2.58 18.70 0.22
N ASN A 11 -2.10 18.27 1.40
CA ASN A 11 -1.98 19.20 2.52
C ASN A 11 -0.77 19.08 3.47
N ASP A 12 0.06 18.05 3.43
CA ASP A 12 1.18 17.98 4.37
C ASP A 12 2.38 17.30 3.74
N VAL A 13 3.58 17.82 3.97
CA VAL A 13 4.83 17.19 3.53
C VAL A 13 5.05 15.94 4.41
N LEU A 14 4.23 14.92 4.23
CA LEU A 14 4.42 13.62 4.85
C LEU A 14 5.75 13.07 4.33
N ASN A 15 6.66 12.81 5.26
CA ASN A 15 7.95 12.20 4.96
C ASN A 15 7.72 10.88 4.23
N TYR A 16 8.48 10.60 3.17
CA TYR A 16 8.31 9.40 2.36
C TYR A 16 8.26 8.13 3.22
N ASN A 17 9.19 8.05 4.18
CA ASN A 17 9.27 6.97 5.16
C ASN A 17 8.02 6.81 6.05
N ASP A 18 7.29 7.90 6.36
CA ASP A 18 6.08 7.86 7.20
C ASP A 18 4.92 7.20 6.45
N VAL A 19 4.73 7.57 5.18
CA VAL A 19 3.72 6.97 4.30
C VAL A 19 4.04 5.49 4.09
N GLU A 20 5.29 5.16 3.78
CA GLU A 20 5.73 3.77 3.60
C GLU A 20 5.53 2.94 4.88
N ALA A 21 5.88 3.48 6.05
CA ALA A 21 5.69 2.80 7.32
C ALA A 21 4.21 2.59 7.66
N LYS A 22 3.37 3.61 7.47
CA LYS A 22 1.92 3.52 7.69
C LYS A 22 1.27 2.49 6.78
N VAL A 23 1.61 2.52 5.49
CA VAL A 23 1.09 1.55 4.52
C VAL A 23 1.58 0.15 4.86
N ARG A 24 2.88 -0.02 5.14
CA ARG A 24 3.43 -1.31 5.56
C ARG A 24 2.74 -1.85 6.81
N ASN A 25 2.44 -1.00 7.79
CA ASN A 25 1.73 -1.40 9.00
C ASN A 25 0.27 -1.80 8.71
N ALA A 26 -0.49 -0.98 7.98
CA ALA A 26 -1.86 -1.30 7.59
C ALA A 26 -1.98 -2.59 6.77
N LEU A 27 -0.90 -2.93 6.07
CA LEU A 27 -0.81 -4.11 5.25
C LEU A 27 -0.03 -5.27 5.87
N GLU A 28 0.48 -5.16 7.11
CA GLU A 28 1.36 -6.19 7.71
C GLU A 28 0.67 -7.55 7.86
N GLN A 29 -0.66 -7.53 8.00
CA GLN A 29 -1.51 -8.71 8.05
C GLN A 29 -1.48 -9.54 6.75
N TYR A 30 -1.10 -8.92 5.63
CA TYR A 30 -1.05 -9.57 4.32
C TYR A 30 0.35 -10.12 4.05
N LYS A 31 0.54 -11.41 4.36
CA LYS A 31 1.82 -12.14 4.18
C LYS A 31 2.31 -12.23 2.72
N PHE A 32 1.48 -11.86 1.76
CA PHE A 32 1.82 -11.88 0.34
C PHE A 32 2.47 -10.58 -0.14
N ILE A 33 2.64 -9.59 0.73
CA ILE A 33 3.32 -8.33 0.41
C ILE A 33 4.81 -8.50 0.65
N ASP A 34 5.56 -8.20 -0.40
CA ASP A 34 7.02 -8.27 -0.44
C ASP A 34 7.65 -6.92 -0.11
N GLY A 35 7.04 -5.84 -0.60
CA GLY A 35 7.54 -4.48 -0.44
C GLY A 35 6.47 -3.42 -0.59
N VAL A 36 6.75 -2.24 -0.04
CA VAL A 36 5.95 -1.03 -0.19
C VAL A 36 6.92 0.11 -0.45
N GLU A 37 6.68 0.86 -1.52
CA GLU A 37 7.51 2.01 -1.92
C GLU A 37 6.61 3.20 -2.23
N TYR A 38 6.96 4.38 -1.73
CA TYR A 38 6.23 5.61 -2.04
C TYR A 38 7.11 6.56 -2.86
N ASP A 39 6.63 6.93 -4.05
CA ASP A 39 7.37 7.79 -4.99
C ASP A 39 7.01 9.29 -4.84
N GLY A 40 6.14 9.64 -3.89
CA GLY A 40 5.66 11.02 -3.70
C GLY A 40 4.31 11.30 -4.35
N GLU A 41 3.94 10.53 -5.36
CA GLU A 41 2.62 10.59 -6.00
C GLU A 41 1.85 9.27 -5.86
N TYR A 42 2.56 8.15 -5.86
CA TYR A 42 1.99 6.81 -5.82
C TYR A 42 2.62 5.94 -4.75
N ILE A 43 1.77 5.16 -4.09
CA ILE A 43 2.18 4.01 -3.27
C ILE A 43 2.23 2.79 -4.20
N ASN A 44 3.40 2.20 -4.30
CA ASN A 44 3.66 0.96 -5.03
C ASN A 44 3.73 -0.19 -4.02
N VAL A 45 2.79 -1.13 -4.11
CA VAL A 45 2.80 -2.34 -3.28
C VAL A 45 3.28 -3.51 -4.13
N VAL A 46 4.44 -4.05 -3.76
CA VAL A 46 5.07 -5.20 -4.41
C VAL A 46 4.55 -6.47 -3.76
N ILE A 47 4.01 -7.37 -4.57
CA ILE A 47 3.43 -8.63 -4.13
C ILE A 47 4.37 -9.77 -4.47
N ASN A 48 4.59 -10.66 -3.51
CA ASN A 48 5.35 -11.89 -3.68
C ASN A 48 4.72 -12.75 -4.79
N SER A 49 5.55 -13.10 -5.78
CA SER A 49 5.12 -13.83 -6.98
C SER A 49 4.57 -15.23 -6.68
N GLU A 50 5.05 -15.86 -5.61
CA GLU A 50 4.59 -17.18 -5.15
C GLU A 50 3.20 -17.11 -4.51
N LEU A 51 2.84 -15.96 -3.93
CA LEU A 51 1.58 -15.73 -3.23
C LEU A 51 0.57 -14.87 -4.04
N LYS A 52 0.77 -14.78 -5.36
CA LYS A 52 -0.08 -13.99 -6.27
C LYS A 52 -1.56 -14.36 -6.22
N GLU A 53 -1.88 -15.64 -5.98
CA GLU A 53 -3.27 -16.11 -5.90
C GLU A 53 -3.95 -15.64 -4.61
N ALA A 54 -3.22 -15.69 -3.48
CA ALA A 54 -3.70 -15.13 -2.22
C ALA A 54 -3.88 -13.61 -2.32
N ALA A 55 -2.97 -12.92 -3.00
CA ALA A 55 -3.08 -11.48 -3.25
C ALA A 55 -4.30 -11.14 -4.10
N LYS A 56 -4.58 -11.88 -5.19
CA LYS A 56 -5.79 -11.70 -6.00
C LYS A 56 -7.07 -11.93 -5.20
N ALA A 57 -7.12 -12.98 -4.38
CA ALA A 57 -8.27 -13.25 -3.52
C ALA A 57 -8.50 -12.13 -2.48
N ASN A 58 -7.44 -11.42 -2.10
CA ASN A 58 -7.48 -10.33 -1.12
C ASN A 58 -7.37 -8.93 -1.73
N GLU A 59 -7.39 -8.81 -3.06
CA GLU A 59 -7.17 -7.54 -3.77
C GLU A 59 -8.18 -6.47 -3.33
N ILE A 60 -9.45 -6.85 -3.15
CA ILE A 60 -10.51 -5.97 -2.66
C ILE A 60 -10.21 -5.48 -1.23
N ASN A 61 -9.72 -6.36 -0.36
CA ASN A 61 -9.39 -6.01 1.02
C ASN A 61 -8.16 -5.10 1.08
N LEU A 62 -7.18 -5.32 0.20
CA LEU A 62 -5.99 -4.51 0.09
C LEU A 62 -6.32 -3.09 -0.43
N ASN A 63 -7.15 -3.00 -1.47
CA ASN A 63 -7.66 -1.71 -1.97
C ASN A 63 -8.40 -0.94 -0.86
N LYS A 64 -9.27 -1.62 -0.11
CA LYS A 64 -9.98 -1.01 1.03
C LYS A 64 -9.03 -0.54 2.13
N ALA A 65 -7.99 -1.31 2.45
CA ALA A 65 -7.00 -0.93 3.47
C ALA A 65 -6.25 0.35 3.06
N ILE A 66 -5.81 0.43 1.81
CA ILE A 66 -5.16 1.64 1.25
C ILE A 66 -6.13 2.83 1.22
N GLU A 67 -7.37 2.65 0.78
CA GLU A 67 -8.38 3.71 0.80
C GLU A 67 -8.66 4.22 2.21
N ASN A 68 -8.73 3.33 3.20
CA ASN A 68 -8.96 3.73 4.58
C ASN A 68 -7.77 4.52 5.15
N LEU A 69 -6.55 4.12 4.79
CA LEU A 69 -5.33 4.85 5.13
C LEU A 69 -5.35 6.27 4.55
N ARG A 70 -5.77 6.42 3.29
CA ARG A 70 -5.96 7.73 2.63
C ARG A 70 -7.02 8.61 3.26
N LYS A 71 -8.01 8.05 3.96
CA LYS A 71 -9.02 8.82 4.69
C LYS A 71 -8.56 9.25 6.08
N THR A 72 -7.51 8.61 6.60
CA THR A 72 -7.03 8.79 7.97
C THR A 72 -5.76 9.66 8.03
N CYS A 73 -5.09 9.88 6.90
CA CYS A 73 -3.98 10.83 6.73
C CYS A 73 -4.47 12.07 5.98
#